data_AF-A0A2D8A503-F1
#
_entry.id   AF-A0A2D8A503-F1
#
_cell.length_a   1.000
_cell.length_b   1.000
_cell.length_c   1.000
_cell.angle_alpha   90.00
_cell.angle_beta   90.00
_cell.angle_gamma   90.00
#
_symmetry.space_group_name_H-M   'P 1'
#
loop_
_entity.id
_entity.type
_entity.pdbx_description
1 polymer ?
#
loop_
_entity_poly.entity_id
_entity_poly.type
_entity_poly.pdbx_seq_one_letter_code
_entity_poly.pdbx_strand_id
1 'polypeptide(L)' 'MPTQRKNKGSISLSLKFSHPHAEHIASGLRTESDYTHSGERISITLTAGTFSDLRAIWNSTMRGVIASEQALNAITGQDD' A
#
# COMPACT_ATOMS: atom_id res chain seq x y z
N MET A 1 -9.62 21.39 19.89
CA MET A 1 -9.18 20.40 18.88
C MET A 1 -7.76 20.75 18.49
N PRO A 2 -6.79 19.81 18.47
CA PRO A 2 -5.45 20.13 18.01
C PRO A 2 -5.50 20.38 16.50
N THR A 3 -5.16 21.60 16.10
CA THR A 3 -5.04 22.01 14.71
C THR A 3 -3.94 21.17 14.05
N GLN A 4 -4.32 20.34 13.06
CA GLN A 4 -3.34 19.69 12.18
C GLN A 4 -2.46 20.77 11.57
N ARG A 5 -1.18 20.79 11.94
CA ARG A 5 -0.21 21.63 11.26
C ARG A 5 -0.06 21.08 9.84
N LYS A 6 -0.56 21.81 8.85
CA LYS A 6 -0.18 21.58 7.45
C LYS A 6 1.34 21.73 7.37
N ASN A 7 2.03 20.68 6.90
CA ASN A 7 3.44 20.83 6.63
C ASN A 7 3.58 21.81 5.46
N LYS A 8 4.60 22.68 5.51
CA LYS A 8 4.91 23.59 4.40
C LYS A 8 5.33 22.85 3.11
N GLY A 9 5.64 21.56 3.21
CA GLY A 9 5.96 20.67 2.09
C GLY A 9 5.20 19.34 2.20
N SER A 10 5.34 18.49 1.18
CA SER A 10 4.77 17.15 1.20
C SER A 10 5.59 16.19 2.07
N ILE A 11 4.90 15.29 2.77
CA ILE A 11 5.51 14.14 3.44
C ILE A 11 5.36 12.96 2.51
N SER A 12 6.44 12.22 2.29
CA SER A 12 6.45 11.02 1.45
C SER A 12 6.84 9.79 2.26
N LEU A 13 6.20 8.66 1.97
CA LEU A 13 6.53 7.33 2.49
C LEU A 13 6.71 6.38 1.30
N SER A 14 7.77 5.60 1.31
CA SER A 14 8.01 4.57 0.29
C SER A 14 8.15 3.21 0.95
N LEU A 15 7.36 2.24 0.49
CA LEU A 15 7.47 0.83 0.87
C LEU A 15 7.93 0.03 -0.35
N LYS A 16 8.99 -0.75 -0.18
CA LYS A 16 9.53 -1.64 -1.21
C LYS A 16 9.71 -3.04 -0.64
N PHE A 17 9.12 -4.03 -1.28
CA PHE A 17 9.24 -5.42 -0.86
C PHE A 17 9.15 -6.35 -2.07
N SER A 18 9.60 -7.59 -1.89
CA SER A 18 9.51 -8.63 -2.93
C SER A 18 8.44 -9.63 -2.53
N HIS A 19 7.63 -10.07 -3.51
CA HIS A 19 6.58 -11.06 -3.34
C HIS A 19 6.44 -11.88 -4.65
N PRO A 20 6.42 -13.22 -4.59
CA PRO A 20 6.34 -14.08 -5.79
C PRO A 20 5.13 -13.77 -6.68
N HIS A 21 4.03 -13.37 -6.04
CA HIS A 21 2.78 -12.99 -6.70
C HIS A 21 2.53 -11.47 -6.65
N ALA A 22 3.59 -10.69 -6.85
CA ALA A 22 3.54 -9.23 -6.73
C ALA A 22 2.46 -8.58 -7.60
N GLU A 23 2.19 -9.12 -8.79
CA GLU A 23 1.13 -8.67 -9.69
C GLU A 23 -0.26 -8.77 -9.05
N HIS A 24 -0.56 -9.88 -8.38
CA HIS A 24 -1.85 -10.10 -7.71
C HIS A 24 -2.05 -9.11 -6.56
N ILE A 25 -1.02 -8.91 -5.73
CA ILE A 25 -1.07 -7.92 -4.65
C ILE A 25 -1.24 -6.51 -5.24
N ALA A 26 -0.46 -6.15 -6.26
CA ALA A 26 -0.52 -4.84 -6.88
C ALA A 26 -1.89 -4.54 -7.53
N SER A 27 -2.57 -5.57 -8.07
CA SER A 27 -3.89 -5.42 -8.67
C SER A 27 -4.96 -4.96 -7.65
N GLY A 28 -4.85 -5.41 -6.40
CA GLY A 28 -5.74 -5.01 -5.31
C GLY A 28 -5.48 -3.59 -4.76
N LEU A 29 -4.40 -2.92 -5.19
CA LEU A 29 -4.00 -1.60 -4.72
C LEU A 29 -4.40 -0.45 -5.65
N ARG A 30 -5.12 -0.75 -6.75
CA ARG A 30 -5.31 0.15 -7.90
C ARG A 30 -6.10 1.45 -7.64
N THR A 31 -6.57 1.68 -6.43
CA THR A 31 -7.54 2.75 -6.15
C THR A 31 -7.01 3.98 -5.40
N GLU A 32 -5.85 3.94 -4.71
CA GLU A 32 -5.49 5.05 -3.80
C GLU A 32 -3.98 5.40 -3.72
N SER A 33 -3.12 4.87 -4.60
CA SER A 33 -1.66 5.04 -4.43
C SER A 33 -0.90 5.01 -5.77
N ASP A 34 0.18 5.79 -5.89
CA ASP A 34 1.15 5.61 -6.97
C ASP A 34 1.98 4.35 -6.64
N TYR A 35 1.62 3.23 -7.25
CA TYR A 35 2.35 1.98 -7.13
C TYR A 35 2.98 1.60 -8.48
N THR A 36 4.14 0.96 -8.39
CA THR A 36 4.80 0.31 -9.51
C THR A 36 5.13 -1.11 -9.10
N HIS A 37 4.96 -2.07 -10.02
CA HIS A 37 5.52 -3.40 -9.86
C HIS A 37 6.56 -3.65 -10.96
N SER A 38 7.58 -4.43 -10.65
CA SER A 38 8.56 -4.91 -11.61
C SER A 38 8.92 -6.34 -11.25
N GLY A 39 8.38 -7.30 -12.02
CA GLY A 39 8.46 -8.73 -11.68
C GLY A 39 7.88 -8.98 -10.28
N GLU A 40 8.71 -9.55 -9.41
CA GLU A 40 8.36 -9.87 -8.03
C GLU A 40 8.51 -8.69 -7.06
N ARG A 41 8.86 -7.48 -7.51
CA ARG A 41 9.05 -6.32 -6.62
C ARG A 41 7.85 -5.38 -6.67
N ILE A 42 7.37 -5.02 -5.49
CA ILE A 42 6.34 -3.99 -5.31
C ILE A 42 7.00 -2.74 -4.73
N SER A 43 6.72 -1.59 -5.32
CA SER A 43 7.11 -0.29 -4.81
C SER A 43 5.88 0.61 -4.71
N ILE A 44 5.55 1.02 -3.48
CA ILE A 44 4.43 1.90 -3.17
C ILE A 44 5.02 3.23 -2.71
N THR A 45 4.57 4.33 -3.31
CA THR A 45 4.93 5.68 -2.86
C THR A 45 3.66 6.44 -2.48
N LEU A 46 3.61 6.91 -1.25
CA LEU A 46 2.50 7.70 -0.71
C LEU A 46 2.99 9.10 -0.42
N THR A 47 2.21 10.11 -0.81
CA THR A 47 2.55 11.51 -0.57
C THR A 47 1.34 12.25 0.00
N ALA A 48 1.52 13.03 1.07
CA ALA A 48 0.43 13.82 1.65
C ALA A 48 0.91 15.13 2.29
N GLY A 49 0.01 16.11 2.43
CA GLY A 49 0.31 17.42 3.02
C GLY A 49 0.35 17.44 4.56
N THR A 50 -0.16 16.39 5.21
CA THR A 50 -0.08 16.21 6.67
C THR A 50 0.25 14.76 7.03
N PHE A 51 0.82 14.56 8.22
CA PHE A 51 1.13 13.22 8.71
C PHE A 51 -0.13 12.38 8.96
N SER A 52 -1.21 12.99 9.44
CA SER A 52 -2.45 12.25 9.67
C SER A 52 -3.08 11.76 8.37
N ASP A 53 -3.00 12.55 7.29
CA ASP A 53 -3.47 12.14 5.97
C ASP A 53 -2.59 11.01 5.43
N LEU A 54 -1.26 11.14 5.53
CA LEU A 54 -0.33 10.08 5.15
C LEU A 54 -0.60 8.78 5.90
N ARG A 55 -0.87 8.86 7.21
CA ARG A 55 -1.22 7.71 8.04
C ARG A 55 -2.56 7.09 7.63
N ALA A 56 -3.55 7.90 7.26
CA ALA A 56 -4.84 7.42 6.80
C ALA A 56 -4.70 6.64 5.48
N ILE A 57 -3.97 7.21 4.51
CA ILE A 57 -3.66 6.55 3.24
C ILE A 57 -2.87 5.26 3.50
N TRP A 58 -1.81 5.32 4.29
CA TRP A 58 -1.00 4.15 4.65
C TRP A 58 -1.83 3.01 5.25
N ASN A 59 -2.72 3.32 6.19
CA ASN A 59 -3.57 2.32 6.81
C ASN A 59 -4.55 1.70 5.80
N SER A 60 -5.05 2.49 4.83
CA SER A 60 -5.89 1.98 3.73
C SER A 60 -5.07 1.05 2.83
N THR A 61 -3.92 1.51 2.36
CA THR A 61 -3.01 0.76 1.50
C THR A 61 -2.59 -0.56 2.13
N MET A 62 -2.16 -0.57 3.40
CA MET A 62 -1.75 -1.80 4.08
C MET A 62 -2.89 -2.80 4.27
N ARG A 63 -4.12 -2.33 4.51
CA ARG A 63 -5.30 -3.22 4.51
C ARG A 63 -5.53 -3.85 3.13
N GLY A 64 -5.37 -3.09 2.05
CA GLY A 64 -5.43 -3.60 0.68
C GLY A 64 -4.36 -4.65 0.39
N VAL A 65 -3.11 -4.43 0.83
CA VAL A 65 -2.02 -5.41 0.70
C VAL A 65 -2.37 -6.70 1.42
N ILE A 66 -2.76 -6.63 2.70
CA ILE A 66 -3.11 -7.80 3.52
C ILE A 66 -4.29 -8.56 2.93
N ALA A 67 -5.35 -7.86 2.50
CA ALA A 67 -6.51 -8.50 1.89
C ALA A 67 -6.16 -9.21 0.58
N SER A 68 -5.28 -8.62 -0.24
CA SER A 68 -4.80 -9.24 -1.47
C SER A 68 -3.96 -10.49 -1.21
N GLU A 69 -3.12 -10.46 -0.17
CA GLU A 69 -2.35 -11.63 0.28
C GLU A 69 -3.26 -12.75 0.80
N GLN A 70 -4.26 -12.41 1.62
CA GLN A 70 -5.25 -13.37 2.11
C GLN A 70 -6.07 -13.99 0.97
N ALA A 71 -6.52 -13.18 0.02
CA ALA A 71 -7.24 -13.66 -1.15
C ALA A 71 -6.37 -14.59 -2.00
N LEU A 72 -5.11 -14.21 -2.23
CA LEU A 72 -4.16 -15.07 -2.94
C LEU A 72 -3.99 -16.41 -2.21
N ASN A 73 -3.72 -16.40 -0.91
CA ASN A 73 -3.56 -17.61 -0.11
C ASN A 73 -4.81 -18.51 -0.12
N ALA A 74 -6.02 -17.93 -0.17
CA ALA A 74 -7.25 -18.70 -0.29
C ALA A 74 -7.39 -19.38 -1.66
N ILE A 75 -6.79 -18.81 -2.72
CA ILE A 75 -6.82 -19.37 -4.07
C ILE A 75 -5.71 -20.42 -4.26
N THR A 76 -4.54 -20.24 -3.64
CA THR A 76 -3.41 -21.19 -3.70
C THR A 76 -3.47 -22.27 -2.62
N GLY A 77 -4.30 -22.12 -1.58
CA GLY A 77 -4.30 -22.95 -0.37
C GLY A 77 -5.66 -23.57 -0.03
N GLN A 78 -6.39 -24.08 -1.02
CA GLN A 78 -7.36 -25.15 -0.79
C GLN A 78 -6.69 -26.49 -1.15
N ASP A 79 -5.55 -26.80 -0.52
CA ASP A 79 -4.79 -28.05 -0.63
C ASP A 79 -4.02 -28.31 0.69
N ASP A 80 -4.72 -28.23 1.83
CA ASP A 80 -4.29 -28.84 3.11
C ASP A 80 -5.34 -29.86 3.57
#